data_AF-A0A8D5JNU2-F1
#
_entry.id   AF-A0A8D5JNU2-F1
#
_cell.length_a   1.000
_cell.length_b   1.000
_cell.length_c   1.000
_cell.angle_alpha   90.00
_cell.angle_beta   90.00
_cell.angle_gamma   90.00
#
_symmetry.space_group_name_H-M   'P 1'
#
loop_
_entity.id
_entity.type
_entity.pdbx_description
1 polymer ?
#
loop_
_entity_poly.entity_id
_entity_poly.type
_entity_poly.pdbx_seq_one_letter_code
_entity_poly.pdbx_strand_id
1 'polypeptide(L)'
;METKVLVPVAEGFEEVEALSIVDVFRRAGVQVDLAAVGGNLQVISSHDVKIIADKLIEDCKDETYDLVALPGGIPGRRISGIQVCWRKY
;
A
#
# COMPACT_ATOMS: atom_id res chain seq x y z
N MET A 1 13.01 14.27 12.68
CA MET A 1 12.63 12.94 12.17
C MET A 1 11.71 13.16 11.00
N GLU A 2 12.02 12.57 9.87
CA GLU A 2 11.19 12.63 8.68
C GLU A 2 10.02 11.65 8.86
N THR A 3 8.78 12.11 8.62
CA THR A 3 7.61 11.25 8.75
C THR A 3 7.55 10.28 7.57
N LYS A 4 7.30 9.00 7.85
CA LYS A 4 7.30 7.94 6.85
C LYS A 4 6.03 7.10 6.88
N VAL A 5 5.43 6.92 5.70
CA VAL A 5 4.16 6.20 5.50
C VAL A 5 4.37 5.03 4.55
N LEU A 6 3.86 3.86 4.93
CA LEU A 6 3.80 2.67 4.08
C LEU A 6 2.40 2.54 3.49
N VAL A 7 2.31 2.36 2.17
CA VAL A 7 1.06 2.02 1.47
C VAL A 7 1.27 0.69 0.75
N PRO A 8 0.91 -0.47 1.34
CA PRO A 8 1.03 -1.74 0.66
C PRO A 8 -0.12 -1.92 -0.36
N VAL A 9 0.20 -2.40 -1.55
CA VAL A 9 -0.75 -2.71 -2.62
C VAL A 9 -0.54 -4.13 -3.11
N ALA A 10 -1.65 -4.87 -3.26
CA ALA A 10 -1.68 -6.24 -3.78
C ALA A 10 -2.61 -6.30 -4.99
N GLU A 11 -2.54 -7.37 -5.77
CA GLU A 11 -3.44 -7.57 -6.91
C GLU A 11 -4.92 -7.36 -6.51
N GLY A 12 -5.62 -6.53 -7.27
CA GLY A 12 -7.02 -6.17 -7.02
C GLY A 12 -7.25 -5.19 -5.87
N PHE A 13 -6.27 -4.34 -5.55
CA PHE A 13 -6.44 -3.20 -4.65
C PHE A 13 -7.32 -2.08 -5.27
N GLU A 14 -7.93 -1.24 -4.44
CA GLU A 14 -8.62 -0.02 -4.90
C GLU A 14 -7.60 1.08 -5.22
N GLU A 15 -7.41 1.39 -6.51
CA GLU A 15 -6.42 2.37 -6.96
C GLU A 15 -6.70 3.79 -6.47
N VAL A 16 -7.98 4.18 -6.38
CA VAL A 16 -8.36 5.52 -5.95
C VAL A 16 -8.02 5.71 -4.48
N GLU A 17 -8.29 4.73 -3.61
CA GLU A 17 -7.93 4.80 -2.19
C GLU A 17 -6.41 4.85 -2.01
N ALA A 18 -5.67 3.97 -2.68
CA ALA A 18 -4.21 3.89 -2.56
C ALA A 18 -3.52 5.15 -3.06
N LEU A 19 -3.84 5.59 -4.28
CA LEU A 19 -3.15 6.73 -4.89
C LEU A 19 -3.56 8.06 -4.27
N SER A 20 -4.77 8.20 -3.74
CA SER A 20 -5.17 9.42 -3.02
C SER A 20 -4.31 9.62 -1.76
N ILE A 21 -4.06 8.54 -1.02
CA ILE A 21 -3.18 8.57 0.17
C ILE A 21 -1.76 8.93 -0.24
N VAL A 22 -1.22 8.28 -1.26
CA VAL A 22 0.13 8.54 -1.79
C VAL A 22 0.28 10.00 -2.24
N ASP A 23 -0.66 10.51 -3.03
CA ASP A 23 -0.62 11.88 -3.57
C ASP A 23 -0.66 12.92 -2.44
N VAL A 24 -1.61 12.80 -1.50
CA VAL A 24 -1.78 13.76 -0.40
C VAL A 24 -0.54 13.81 0.49
N PHE A 25 0.00 12.66 0.92
CA PHE A 25 1.16 12.63 1.80
C PHE A 25 2.43 13.12 1.09
N ARG A 26 2.66 12.74 -0.17
CA ARG A 26 3.80 13.25 -0.94
C ARG A 26 3.73 14.77 -1.15
N ARG A 27 2.54 15.32 -1.43
CA ARG A 27 2.33 16.78 -1.50
C ARG A 27 2.59 17.49 -0.17
N ALA A 28 2.37 16.80 0.95
CA ALA A 28 2.69 17.29 2.28
C ALA A 28 4.18 17.16 2.64
N GLY A 29 5.03 16.65 1.75
CA GLY A 29 6.46 16.44 1.99
C GLY A 29 6.77 15.23 2.88
N VAL A 30 5.81 14.31 3.04
CA VAL A 30 5.99 13.06 3.79
C VAL A 30 6.60 11.99 2.88
N GLN A 31 7.56 11.21 3.40
CA GLN A 31 8.10 10.08 2.67
C GLN A 31 7.04 8.97 2.59
N VAL A 32 6.64 8.60 1.38
CA VAL A 32 5.66 7.54 1.14
C VAL A 32 6.28 6.44 0.31
N ASP A 33 6.32 5.24 0.88
CA ASP A 33 6.70 4.02 0.18
C ASP A 33 5.42 3.29 -0.27
N LEU A 34 5.14 3.30 -1.57
CA LEU A 34 4.15 2.42 -2.18
C LEU A 34 4.80 1.06 -2.37
N ALA A 35 4.35 0.05 -1.63
CA ALA A 35 5.00 -1.27 -1.57
C ALA A 35 4.14 -2.35 -2.22
N ALA A 36 4.66 -3.03 -3.24
CA ALA A 36 3.97 -4.14 -3.86
C ALA A 36 4.03 -5.40 -2.97
N VAL A 37 2.87 -6.01 -2.74
CA VAL A 37 2.74 -7.30 -2.08
C VAL A 37 2.81 -8.39 -3.14
N GLY A 38 3.86 -9.21 -3.07
CA GLY A 38 4.16 -10.25 -4.05
C GLY A 38 5.63 -10.19 -4.50
N GLY A 39 5.94 -10.86 -5.60
CA GLY A 39 7.30 -10.92 -6.16
C GLY A 39 7.57 -9.94 -7.31
N ASN A 40 6.66 -9.00 -7.60
CA ASN A 40 6.78 -8.05 -8.70
C ASN A 40 6.37 -6.64 -8.25
N LEU A 41 7.07 -5.61 -8.73
CA LEU A 41 6.75 -4.20 -8.49
C LEU A 41 5.49 -3.77 -9.23
N GLN A 42 5.17 -4.41 -10.36
CA GLN A 42 3.94 -4.12 -11.08
C GLN A 42 2.77 -4.86 -10.43
N VAL A 43 1.71 -4.12 -10.11
CA VAL A 43 0.46 -4.63 -9.51
C VAL A 43 -0.73 -4.12 -10.32
N ILE A 44 -1.76 -4.95 -10.51
CA ILE A 44 -2.99 -4.57 -11.21
C ILE A 44 -4.09 -4.27 -10.19
N SER A 45 -4.79 -3.15 -10.35
CA SER A 45 -5.88 -2.74 -9.46
C SER A 45 -7.20 -3.49 -9.75
N SER A 46 -8.24 -3.25 -8.93
CA SER A 46 -9.58 -3.84 -9.12
C SER A 46 -10.26 -3.44 -10.44
N HIS A 47 -9.79 -2.38 -11.10
CA HIS A 47 -10.29 -1.87 -12.38
C HIS A 47 -9.23 -1.93 -13.51
N ASP A 48 -8.35 -2.93 -13.47
CA ASP A 48 -7.34 -3.21 -14.51
C ASP A 48 -6.29 -2.10 -14.73
N VAL A 49 -6.13 -1.20 -13.75
CA VAL A 49 -5.08 -0.17 -13.79
C VAL A 49 -3.76 -0.79 -13.35
N LYS A 50 -2.74 -0.68 -14.21
CA LYS A 50 -1.38 -1.16 -13.90
C LYS A 50 -0.60 -0.07 -13.20
N ILE A 51 -0.10 -0.39 -12.01
CA ILE A 51 0.75 0.51 -11.22
C ILE A 51 2.09 -0.16 -10.98
N ILE A 52 3.16 0.64 -11.02
CA ILE A 52 4.50 0.21 -10.60
C ILE A 52 4.74 0.81 -9.22
N ALA A 53 4.87 -0.05 -8.21
CA ALA A 53 5.20 0.32 -6.84
C ALA A 53 6.67 0.77 -6.74
N ASP A 54 7.01 1.50 -5.68
CA ASP A 54 8.37 1.99 -5.46
C ASP A 54 9.32 0.86 -5.04
N LYS A 55 8.79 -0.13 -4.30
CA LYS A 55 9.55 -1.26 -3.74
C LYS A 55 8.68 -2.49 -3.45
N LEU A 56 9.30 -3.63 -3.15
CA LEU A 56 8.57 -4.80 -2.67
C LEU A 56 8.32 -4.68 -1.17
N ILE A 57 7.21 -5.24 -0.70
CA ILE A 57 6.90 -5.28 0.74
C ILE A 57 7.96 -6.02 1.56
N GLU A 58 8.65 -6.99 0.93
CA GLU A 58 9.76 -7.73 1.55
C GLU A 58 10.95 -6.83 1.88
N ASP A 59 11.17 -5.77 1.08
CA ASP A 59 12.23 -4.79 1.30
C ASP A 59 11.88 -3.85 2.46
N CYS A 60 10.61 -3.78 2.87
CA CYS A 60 10.14 -2.91 3.94
C CYS A 60 10.18 -3.56 5.33
N LYS A 61 10.48 -4.86 5.44
CA LYS A 61 10.32 -5.65 6.68
C LYS A 61 11.17 -5.16 7.86
N ASP A 62 12.33 -4.59 7.57
CA ASP A 62 13.30 -4.10 8.55
C ASP A 62 13.23 -2.57 8.72
N GLU A 63 12.23 -1.93 8.12
CA GLU A 63 12.01 -0.48 8.15
C GLU A 63 10.93 -0.10 9.17
N THR A 64 11.06 1.07 9.78
CA THR A 64 10.05 1.63 10.69
C THR A 64 9.23 2.69 9.97
N TYR A 65 7.91 2.65 10.18
CA TYR A 65 6.94 3.58 9.60
C TYR A 65 6.10 4.19 10.71
N ASP A 66 5.78 5.48 10.57
CA ASP A 66 4.88 6.18 11.50
C ASP A 66 3.40 5.82 11.24
N LEU A 67 3.09 5.39 10.01
CA LEU A 67 1.77 4.99 9.56
C LEU A 67 1.85 3.89 8.50
N VAL A 68 0.97 2.90 8.61
CA VAL A 68 0.70 1.94 7.54
C VAL A 68 -0.75 2.13 7.10
N ALA A 69 -0.95 2.65 5.89
CA ALA A 69 -2.27 2.92 5.35
C ALA A 69 -2.68 1.79 4.41
N LEU A 70 -3.81 1.14 4.69
CA LEU A 70 -4.23 -0.11 4.02
C LEU A 70 -5.42 0.17 3.08
N PRO A 71 -5.17 0.29 1.76
CA PRO A 71 -6.24 0.46 0.79
C PRO A 71 -7.14 -0.77 0.73
N GLY A 72 -8.40 -0.57 0.35
CA GLY A 72 -9.36 -1.62 0.11
C GLY A 72 -9.12 -2.39 -1.19
N GLY A 73 -10.18 -3.01 -1.69
CA GLY A 73 -10.19 -3.78 -2.94
C GLY A 73 -10.53 -5.26 -2.72
N ILE A 74 -11.12 -5.89 -3.73
CA ILE A 74 -11.34 -7.34 -3.79
C ILE A 74 -10.76 -7.81 -5.13
N PRO A 75 -9.89 -8.84 -5.16
CA PRO A 75 -9.46 -9.72 -4.07
C PRO A 75 -8.43 -9.14 -3.10
N GLY A 76 -7.97 -7.88 -3.26
CA GLY A 76 -6.95 -7.25 -2.41
C GLY A 76 -7.18 -7.35 -0.89
N ARG A 77 -8.44 -7.47 -0.43
CA ARG A 77 -8.82 -7.76 0.96
C ARG A 77 -8.42 -9.16 1.49
N ARG A 78 -8.02 -10.11 0.63
CA ARG A 78 -7.65 -11.49 0.99
C ARG A 78 -6.13 -11.70 1.06
N ILE A 79 -5.37 -10.69 1.48
CA ILE A 79 -3.96 -10.89 1.82
C ILE A 79 -3.92 -11.83 3.05
N SER A 80 -3.63 -13.10 2.81
CA SER A 80 -3.73 -14.21 3.77
C SER A 80 -2.58 -14.22 4.79
N GLY A 81 -2.34 -13.10 5.46
CA GLY A 81 -1.33 -12.96 6.52
C GLY A 81 -1.33 -11.59 7.21
N ILE A 82 -1.72 -10.54 6.49
CA ILE A 82 -2.12 -9.25 7.08
C ILE A 82 -3.64 -9.25 7.03
N GLN A 83 -4.23 -9.96 7.98
CA GLN A 83 -5.63 -9.75 8.30
C GLN A 83 -5.70 -8.29 8.76
N VAL A 84 -6.09 -7.39 7.84
CA VAL A 84 -6.50 -6.04 8.18
C VAL A 84 -7.59 -6.23 9.20
N CYS A 85 -7.19 -6.13 10.47
CA CYS A 85 -8.05 -6.34 11.60
C CYS A 85 -8.94 -5.10 11.61
N TRP A 86 -9.99 -5.13 10.80
CA TRP A 86 -11.21 -4.39 11.07
C TRP A 86 -11.80 -5.03 12.32
N ARG A 87 -11.16 -4.77 13.47
CA ARG A 87 -11.86 -4.83 14.73
C ARG A 87 -12.77 -3.60 14.70
N LYS A 88 -13.93 -3.77 14.05
CA LYS A 88 -15.12 -2.99 14.36
C LYS A 88 -15.18 -2.98 15.89
N TYR A 89 -15.04 -1.79 16.48
CA TYR A 89 -15.65 -1.57 17.79
C TYR A 89 -17.13 -1.94 17.70
#